data_AF-A0A7S0MR46-F1
#
_entry.id   AF-A0A7S0MR46-F1
#
_cell.length_a   1.000
_cell.length_b   1.000
_cell.length_c   1.000
_cell.angle_alpha   90.00
_cell.angle_beta   90.00
_cell.angle_gamma   90.00
#
_symmetry.space_group_name_H-M   'P 1'
#
loop_
_entity.id
_entity.type
_entity.pdbx_description
1 polymer ?
#
loop_
_entity_poly.entity_id
_entity_poly.type
_entity_poly.pdbx_seq_one_letter_code
_entity_poly.pdbx_strand_id
1 'polypeptide(L)'
;DEITAALEDSMVTMATITSSRFVAGIRAEVEKLEGQLRLFGEVLDQWLECQKNWMYLESIFSASDIQRQLPHESKAFYTVDKAFRDIMRRTRDRPNAMMAGTTPGWLETFIKCNEMLERVHKNLEDYLETKRMAFPRFYFLSNDELLEILSQTKNCQAVQPHMPKCFDGIRRLDFGD
;
A
#
# COMPACT_ATOMS: atom_id res chain seq x y z
N ASP A 1 15.02 4.34 -1.87
CA ASP A 1 16.06 4.72 -2.85
C ASP A 1 17.46 4.60 -2.26
N GLU A 2 17.91 5.49 -1.38
CA GLU A 2 19.29 5.39 -0.80
C GLU A 2 19.57 4.06 -0.09
N ILE A 3 18.64 3.59 0.74
CA ILE A 3 18.76 2.30 1.45
C ILE A 3 18.78 1.12 0.47
N THR A 4 17.97 1.19 -0.58
CA THR A 4 17.89 0.16 -1.62
C THR A 4 19.19 0.06 -2.40
N ALA A 5 19.73 1.20 -2.83
CA ALA A 5 21.02 1.25 -3.52
C ALA A 5 22.16 0.71 -2.63
N ALA A 6 22.19 1.11 -1.35
CA ALA A 6 23.19 0.60 -0.41
C ALA A 6 23.09 -0.92 -0.18
N LEU A 7 21.87 -1.48 -0.19
CA LEU A 7 21.63 -2.91 -0.10
C LEU A 7 22.14 -3.64 -1.34
N GLU A 8 21.82 -3.15 -2.54
CA GLU A 8 22.27 -3.72 -3.81
C GLU A 8 23.81 -3.74 -3.90
N ASP A 9 24.46 -2.62 -3.56
CA ASP A 9 25.92 -2.50 -3.52
C ASP A 9 26.53 -3.51 -2.52
N SER A 10 25.91 -3.64 -1.35
CA SER A 10 26.34 -4.60 -0.32
C SER A 10 26.19 -6.04 -0.81
N MET A 11 25.10 -6.37 -1.50
CA MET A 11 24.89 -7.70 -2.08
C MET A 11 25.92 -8.04 -3.16
N VAL A 12 26.24 -7.10 -4.06
CA VAL A 12 27.28 -7.28 -5.09
C VAL A 12 28.65 -7.50 -4.45
N THR A 13 28.97 -6.73 -3.42
CA THR A 13 30.21 -6.88 -2.65
C THR A 13 30.29 -8.26 -1.99
N MET A 14 29.21 -8.71 -1.36
CA MET A 14 29.14 -10.03 -0.72
C MET A 14 29.26 -11.18 -1.71
N ALA A 15 28.66 -11.08 -2.90
CA ALA A 15 28.82 -12.06 -3.97
C ALA A 15 30.29 -12.18 -4.43
N THR A 16 30.99 -11.05 -4.51
CA THR A 16 32.42 -11.01 -4.85
C THR A 16 33.28 -11.68 -3.76
N ILE A 17 32.99 -11.41 -2.48
CA ILE A 17 33.71 -12.04 -1.35
C ILE A 17 33.45 -13.55 -1.34
N THR A 18 32.22 -13.98 -1.57
CA THR A 18 31.81 -15.40 -1.55
C THR A 18 32.48 -16.22 -2.64
N SER A 19 32.71 -15.62 -3.82
CA SER A 19 33.41 -16.27 -4.94
C SER A 19 34.94 -16.28 -4.79
N SER A 20 35.49 -15.57 -3.80
CA SER A 20 36.93 -15.53 -3.56
C SER A 20 37.46 -16.87 -3.05
N ARG A 21 38.61 -17.30 -3.60
CA ARG A 21 39.34 -18.49 -3.13
C ARG A 21 39.80 -18.39 -1.66
N PHE A 22 39.87 -17.18 -1.12
CA PHE A 22 40.36 -16.91 0.23
C PHE A 22 39.26 -16.86 1.29
N VAL A 23 37.98 -17.06 0.90
CA VAL A 23 36.83 -16.96 1.81
C VAL A 23 36.79 -18.06 2.87
N ALA A 24 37.56 -19.15 2.71
CA ALA A 24 37.50 -20.34 3.55
C ALA A 24 37.58 -20.05 5.07
N GLY A 25 38.40 -19.08 5.48
CA GLY A 25 38.58 -18.73 6.89
C GLY A 25 37.43 -17.92 7.52
N ILE A 26 36.53 -17.34 6.71
CA ILE A 26 35.43 -16.47 7.15
C ILE A 26 34.08 -16.86 6.52
N ARG A 27 34.00 -18.07 5.96
CA ARG A 27 32.86 -18.51 5.14
C ARG A 27 31.55 -18.46 5.93
N ALA A 28 31.56 -18.90 7.19
CA ALA A 28 30.37 -18.94 8.02
C ALA A 28 29.80 -17.54 8.29
N GLU A 29 30.68 -16.56 8.53
CA GLU A 29 30.30 -15.16 8.73
C GLU A 29 29.75 -14.54 7.44
N VAL A 30 30.38 -14.85 6.30
CA VAL A 30 29.96 -14.37 4.98
C VAL A 30 28.57 -14.90 4.62
N GLU A 31 28.35 -16.22 4.75
CA GLU A 31 27.07 -16.85 4.46
C GLU A 31 25.96 -16.34 5.39
N LYS A 32 26.28 -16.12 6.68
CA LYS A 32 25.33 -15.52 7.63
C LYS A 32 24.94 -14.10 7.23
N LEU A 33 25.91 -13.25 6.89
CA LEU A 33 25.64 -11.86 6.52
C LEU A 33 24.89 -11.78 5.19
N GLU A 34 25.25 -12.62 4.20
CA GLU A 34 24.51 -12.73 2.94
C GLU A 34 23.06 -13.13 3.17
N GLY A 35 22.80 -14.12 4.02
CA GLY A 35 21.44 -14.52 4.39
C GLY A 35 20.65 -13.38 5.05
N GLN A 36 21.29 -12.59 5.92
CA GLN A 36 20.67 -11.43 6.54
C GLN A 36 20.36 -10.31 5.54
N LEU A 37 21.26 -10.04 4.58
CA LEU A 37 21.02 -9.04 3.53
C LEU A 37 19.89 -9.47 2.60
N ARG A 38 19.82 -10.77 2.25
CA ARG A 38 18.73 -11.32 1.44
C ARG A 38 17.38 -11.17 2.15
N LEU A 39 17.31 -11.57 3.43
CA LEU A 39 16.10 -11.39 4.24
C LEU A 39 15.71 -9.91 4.35
N PHE A 40 16.68 -9.02 4.55
CA PHE A 40 16.43 -7.59 4.60
C PHE A 40 15.82 -7.09 3.27
N GLY A 41 16.35 -7.52 2.12
CA GLY A 41 15.78 -7.19 0.81
C GLY A 41 14.34 -7.64 0.67
N GLU A 42 14.06 -8.91 0.98
CA GLU A 42 12.70 -9.46 0.93
C GLU A 42 11.71 -8.68 1.83
N VAL A 43 12.14 -8.32 3.05
CA VAL A 43 11.33 -7.51 3.97
C VAL A 43 11.13 -6.10 3.42
N LEU A 44 12.17 -5.48 2.87
CA LEU A 44 12.10 -4.12 2.36
C LEU A 44 11.15 -4.03 1.16
N ASP A 45 11.19 -5.01 0.25
CA ASP A 45 10.29 -5.07 -0.90
C ASP A 45 8.83 -5.19 -0.45
N GLN A 46 8.55 -6.16 0.43
CA GLN A 46 7.20 -6.36 0.96
C GLN A 46 6.70 -5.17 1.78
N TRP A 47 7.59 -4.49 2.50
CA TRP A 47 7.27 -3.27 3.23
C TRP A 47 6.90 -2.14 2.28
N LEU A 48 7.72 -1.85 1.27
CA LEU A 48 7.47 -0.75 0.34
C LEU A 48 6.15 -0.95 -0.44
N GLU A 49 5.86 -2.20 -0.82
CA GLU A 49 4.57 -2.58 -1.40
C GLU A 49 3.41 -2.30 -0.43
N CYS A 50 3.53 -2.75 0.82
CA CYS A 50 2.53 -2.53 1.87
C CYS A 50 2.29 -1.04 2.09
N GLN A 51 3.36 -0.24 2.19
CA GLN A 51 3.28 1.20 2.39
C GLN A 51 2.53 1.88 1.24
N LYS A 52 2.88 1.55 -0.01
CA LYS A 52 2.22 2.13 -1.19
C LYS A 52 0.71 1.85 -1.20
N ASN A 53 0.34 0.58 -1.01
CA ASN A 53 -1.06 0.15 -1.03
C ASN A 53 -1.83 0.70 0.18
N TRP A 54 -1.20 0.73 1.36
CA TRP A 54 -1.79 1.28 2.58
C TRP A 54 -2.05 2.79 2.44
N MET A 55 -1.12 3.57 1.89
CA MET A 55 -1.31 5.02 1.70
C MET A 55 -2.49 5.34 0.77
N TYR A 56 -2.65 4.57 -0.31
CA TYR A 56 -3.80 4.73 -1.21
C TYR A 56 -5.11 4.47 -0.47
N LEU A 57 -5.20 3.32 0.20
CA LEU A 57 -6.40 2.87 0.91
C LEU A 57 -6.72 3.70 2.15
N GLU A 58 -5.72 4.27 2.85
CA GLU A 58 -5.93 5.14 4.01
C GLU A 58 -6.77 6.36 3.65
N SER A 59 -6.43 7.01 2.53
CA SER A 59 -7.18 8.19 2.08
C SER A 59 -8.66 7.88 1.84
N ILE A 60 -8.95 6.69 1.31
CA ILE A 60 -10.30 6.23 0.94
C ILE A 60 -11.10 5.79 2.17
N PHE A 61 -10.51 4.92 2.99
CA PHE A 61 -11.19 4.37 4.17
C PHE A 61 -11.22 5.35 5.35
N SER A 62 -10.57 6.51 5.26
CA SER A 62 -10.78 7.61 6.21
C SER A 62 -12.20 8.22 6.12
N ALA A 63 -12.88 8.08 4.97
CA ALA A 63 -14.22 8.61 4.76
C ALA A 63 -15.29 7.72 5.40
N SER A 64 -16.06 8.27 6.35
CA SER A 64 -17.09 7.52 7.08
C SER A 64 -18.19 6.94 6.18
N ASP A 65 -18.49 7.60 5.06
CA ASP A 65 -19.50 7.13 4.10
C ASP A 65 -19.03 5.89 3.32
N ILE A 66 -17.73 5.79 3.02
CA ILE A 66 -17.13 4.58 2.43
C ILE A 66 -17.11 3.46 3.47
N GLN A 67 -16.76 3.76 4.72
CA GLN A 67 -16.74 2.74 5.78
C GLN A 67 -18.10 2.08 5.99
N ARG A 68 -19.18 2.85 5.89
CA ARG A 68 -20.55 2.34 6.01
C ARG A 68 -20.94 1.45 4.83
N GLN A 69 -20.43 1.75 3.63
CA GLN A 69 -20.73 0.99 2.41
C GLN A 69 -19.87 -0.27 2.29
N LEU A 70 -18.64 -0.25 2.83
CA LEU A 70 -17.67 -1.35 2.79
C LEU A 70 -17.17 -1.71 4.20
N PRO A 71 -18.05 -2.18 5.10
CA PRO A 71 -17.69 -2.39 6.51
C PRO A 71 -16.70 -3.54 6.72
N HIS A 72 -16.76 -4.58 5.88
CA HIS A 72 -15.86 -5.72 5.98
C HIS A 72 -14.45 -5.34 5.52
N GLU A 73 -14.33 -4.65 4.40
CA GLU A 73 -13.09 -4.14 3.83
C GLU A 73 -12.45 -3.11 4.76
N SER A 74 -13.26 -2.23 5.36
CA SER A 74 -12.80 -1.27 6.36
C SER A 74 -12.15 -1.97 7.55
N LYS A 75 -12.80 -3.02 8.07
CA LYS A 75 -12.26 -3.81 9.18
C LYS A 75 -10.94 -4.50 8.81
N ALA A 76 -10.85 -5.04 7.59
CA ALA A 76 -9.62 -5.64 7.08
C ALA A 76 -8.50 -4.59 6.96
N PHE A 77 -8.78 -3.44 6.35
CA PHE A 77 -7.85 -2.32 6.26
C PHE A 77 -7.35 -1.88 7.63
N TYR A 78 -8.23 -1.68 8.61
CA TYR A 78 -7.82 -1.26 9.96
C TYR A 78 -7.00 -2.32 10.73
N THR A 79 -7.15 -3.60 10.37
CA THR A 79 -6.29 -4.65 10.91
C THR A 79 -4.86 -4.48 10.40
N VAL A 80 -4.70 -4.20 9.10
CA VAL A 80 -3.41 -3.91 8.48
C VAL A 80 -2.84 -2.58 9.01
N ASP A 81 -3.64 -1.53 9.07
CA ASP A 81 -3.25 -0.22 9.60
C ASP A 81 -2.63 -0.32 11.00
N LYS A 82 -3.26 -1.07 11.89
CA LYS A 82 -2.74 -1.30 13.24
C LYS A 82 -1.38 -2.00 13.23
N ALA A 83 -1.24 -3.05 12.41
CA ALA A 83 0.00 -3.80 12.29
C ALA A 83 1.13 -2.93 11.69
N PHE A 84 0.83 -2.24 10.60
CA PHE A 84 1.76 -1.35 9.91
C PHE A 84 2.25 -0.22 10.82
N ARG A 85 1.33 0.48 11.51
CA ARG A 85 1.67 1.55 12.45
C ARG A 85 2.50 1.06 13.65
N ASP A 86 2.23 -0.15 14.16
CA ASP A 86 3.06 -0.75 15.22
C ASP A 86 4.49 -1.01 14.73
N ILE A 87 4.66 -1.58 13.53
CA ILE A 87 5.97 -1.79 12.92
C ILE A 87 6.69 -0.45 12.68
N MET A 88 6.00 0.56 12.14
CA MET A 88 6.58 1.89 11.92
C MET A 88 7.06 2.52 13.24
N ARG A 89 6.27 2.39 14.32
CA ARG A 89 6.64 2.88 15.64
C ARG A 89 7.89 2.18 16.17
N ARG A 90 7.92 0.84 16.13
CA ARG A 90 9.07 0.05 16.59
C ARG A 90 10.35 0.38 15.82
N THR A 91 10.21 0.62 14.52
CA THR A 91 11.32 1.01 13.63
C THR A 91 11.82 2.41 13.96
N ARG A 92 10.92 3.36 14.21
CA ARG A 92 11.30 4.71 14.64
C ARG A 92 12.06 4.69 15.98
N ASP A 93 11.64 3.83 16.90
CA ASP A 93 12.29 3.69 18.22
C ASP A 93 13.68 3.03 18.11
N ARG A 94 13.95 2.29 17.02
CA ARG A 94 15.25 1.66 16.72
C ARG A 94 15.59 1.78 15.22
N PRO A 95 16.13 2.93 14.77
CA PRO A 95 16.21 3.30 13.35
C PRO A 95 17.29 2.56 12.54
N ASN A 96 17.83 1.43 13.03
CA ASN A 96 18.79 0.65 12.28
C ASN A 96 18.04 -0.21 11.25
N ALA A 97 18.20 0.12 9.97
CA ALA A 97 17.49 -0.53 8.86
C ALA A 97 17.75 -2.05 8.78
N MET A 98 18.99 -2.48 8.98
CA MET A 98 19.36 -3.90 8.95
C MET A 98 18.71 -4.68 10.10
N MET A 99 18.68 -4.10 11.31
CA MET A 99 18.02 -4.73 12.47
C MET A 99 16.50 -4.79 12.29
N ALA A 100 15.88 -3.72 11.79
CA ALA A 100 14.46 -3.68 11.47
C ALA A 100 14.11 -4.73 10.41
N GLY A 101 14.86 -4.72 9.30
CA GLY A 101 14.70 -5.62 8.16
C GLY A 101 14.97 -7.10 8.42
N THR A 102 15.63 -7.43 9.53
CA THR A 102 15.90 -8.81 9.92
C THR A 102 15.16 -9.22 11.19
N THR A 103 14.18 -8.42 11.63
CA THR A 103 13.36 -8.74 12.79
C THR A 103 12.49 -9.97 12.50
N PRO A 104 12.56 -11.04 13.32
CA PRO A 104 11.79 -12.25 13.09
C PRO A 104 10.28 -11.99 13.02
N GLY A 105 9.61 -12.61 12.04
CA GLY A 105 8.16 -12.50 11.86
C GLY A 105 7.70 -11.30 11.04
N TRP A 106 8.58 -10.32 10.74
CA TRP A 106 8.19 -9.13 10.00
C TRP A 106 7.90 -9.43 8.53
N LEU A 107 8.71 -10.29 7.90
CA LEU A 107 8.48 -10.72 6.52
C LEU A 107 7.09 -11.35 6.36
N GLU A 108 6.76 -12.32 7.20
CA GLU A 108 5.48 -13.01 7.18
C GLU A 108 4.31 -12.06 7.51
N THR A 109 4.57 -11.05 8.35
CA THR A 109 3.58 -10.02 8.66
C THR A 109 3.31 -9.13 7.46
N PHE A 110 4.35 -8.65 6.76
CA PHE A 110 4.18 -7.83 5.57
C PHE A 110 3.51 -8.59 4.43
N ILE A 111 3.90 -9.85 4.18
CA ILE A 111 3.24 -10.69 3.17
C ILE A 111 1.74 -10.81 3.47
N LYS A 112 1.36 -11.12 4.72
CA LYS A 112 -0.05 -11.19 5.12
C LYS A 112 -0.77 -9.85 4.98
N CYS A 113 -0.09 -8.74 5.30
CA CYS A 113 -0.65 -7.41 5.12
C CYS A 113 -0.91 -7.12 3.64
N ASN A 114 0.04 -7.41 2.75
CA ASN A 114 -0.11 -7.24 1.31
C ASN A 114 -1.25 -8.09 0.74
N GLU A 115 -1.34 -9.37 1.12
CA GLU A 115 -2.46 -10.23 0.72
C GLU A 115 -3.83 -9.68 1.17
N MET A 116 -3.90 -9.09 2.37
CA MET A 116 -5.12 -8.45 2.87
C MET A 116 -5.44 -7.17 2.10
N LEU A 117 -4.44 -6.32 1.85
CA LEU A 117 -4.62 -5.07 1.09
C LEU A 117 -5.03 -5.35 -0.36
N GLU A 118 -4.48 -6.37 -0.99
CA GLU A 118 -4.84 -6.78 -2.35
C GLU A 118 -6.31 -7.21 -2.43
N ARG A 119 -6.79 -7.98 -1.44
CA ARG A 119 -8.22 -8.35 -1.36
C ARG A 119 -9.11 -7.13 -1.15
N VAL A 120 -8.69 -6.20 -0.30
CA VAL A 120 -9.42 -4.94 -0.08
C VAL A 120 -9.47 -4.12 -1.37
N HIS A 121 -8.37 -4.02 -2.09
CA HIS A 121 -8.28 -3.30 -3.36
C HIS A 121 -9.23 -3.89 -4.40
N LYS A 122 -9.18 -5.22 -4.60
CA LYS A 122 -10.07 -5.91 -5.52
C LYS A 122 -11.55 -5.71 -5.18
N ASN A 123 -11.91 -5.88 -3.90
CA ASN A 123 -13.30 -5.69 -3.47
C ASN A 123 -13.76 -4.23 -3.65
N LEU A 124 -12.85 -3.27 -3.49
CA LEU A 124 -13.14 -1.88 -3.76
C LEU A 124 -13.39 -1.63 -5.26
N GLU A 125 -12.58 -2.21 -6.14
CA GLU A 125 -12.78 -2.11 -7.59
C GLU A 125 -14.11 -2.74 -8.02
N ASP A 126 -14.42 -3.93 -7.53
CA ASP A 126 -15.70 -4.61 -7.79
C ASP A 126 -16.88 -3.72 -7.33
N TYR A 127 -16.75 -3.10 -6.16
CA TYR A 127 -17.74 -2.16 -5.64
C TYR A 127 -17.91 -0.92 -6.54
N LEU A 128 -16.82 -0.29 -6.99
CA LEU A 128 -16.88 0.84 -7.93
C LEU A 128 -17.55 0.45 -9.25
N GLU A 129 -17.26 -0.76 -9.75
CA GLU A 129 -17.89 -1.28 -10.95
C GLU A 129 -19.40 -1.46 -10.79
N THR A 130 -19.88 -1.91 -9.61
CA THR A 130 -21.33 -1.96 -9.35
C THR A 130 -21.98 -0.58 -9.44
N LYS A 131 -21.28 0.48 -9.01
CA LYS A 131 -21.78 1.85 -9.11
C LYS A 131 -21.78 2.35 -10.55
N ARG A 132 -20.78 1.97 -11.35
CA ARG A 132 -20.73 2.27 -12.80
C ARG A 132 -21.85 1.59 -13.56
N MET A 133 -22.14 0.32 -13.26
CA MET A 133 -23.27 -0.39 -13.88
C MET A 133 -24.62 0.25 -13.51
N ALA A 134 -24.77 0.69 -12.25
CA ALA A 134 -25.99 1.37 -11.82
C ALA A 134 -26.19 2.73 -12.48
N PHE A 135 -25.09 3.45 -12.77
CA PHE A 135 -25.13 4.73 -13.46
C PHE A 135 -23.99 4.83 -14.50
N PRO A 136 -24.26 4.45 -15.77
CA PRO A 136 -23.22 4.34 -16.80
C PRO A 136 -22.42 5.61 -17.10
N ARG A 137 -22.86 6.79 -16.65
CA ARG A 137 -22.05 8.01 -16.80
C ARG A 137 -20.81 8.02 -15.91
N PHE A 138 -20.75 7.20 -14.87
CA PHE A 138 -19.54 7.04 -14.05
C PHE A 138 -18.40 6.30 -14.78
N TYR A 139 -18.64 5.68 -15.95
CA TYR A 139 -17.54 5.19 -16.80
C TYR A 139 -16.66 6.32 -17.35
N PHE A 140 -17.14 7.58 -17.37
CA PHE A 140 -16.35 8.75 -17.79
C PHE A 140 -15.48 9.33 -16.67
N LEU A 141 -15.54 8.78 -15.46
CA LEU A 141 -14.78 9.22 -14.29
C LEU A 141 -13.69 8.21 -13.93
N SER A 142 -12.54 8.72 -13.46
CA SER A 142 -11.52 7.87 -12.86
C SER A 142 -12.03 7.25 -11.54
N ASN A 143 -11.33 6.25 -11.02
CA ASN A 143 -11.65 5.67 -9.71
C ASN A 143 -11.61 6.74 -8.61
N ASP A 144 -10.59 7.60 -8.60
CA ASP A 144 -10.42 8.64 -7.58
C ASP A 144 -11.56 9.68 -7.64
N GLU A 145 -11.98 10.07 -8.84
CA GLU A 145 -13.12 11.00 -9.02
C GLU A 145 -14.44 10.37 -8.57
N LEU A 146 -14.63 9.09 -8.88
CA LEU A 146 -15.82 8.36 -8.43
C LEU A 146 -15.82 8.19 -6.90
N LEU A 147 -14.66 7.92 -6.31
CA LEU A 147 -14.49 7.84 -4.86
C LEU A 147 -14.74 9.18 -4.17
N GLU A 148 -14.31 10.29 -4.77
CA GLU A 148 -14.58 11.64 -4.27
C GLU A 148 -16.10 11.88 -4.14
N ILE A 149 -16.87 11.53 -5.18
CA ILE A 149 -18.33 11.60 -5.16
C ILE A 149 -18.92 10.68 -4.08
N LEU A 150 -18.46 9.44 -4.01
CA LEU A 150 -18.99 8.43 -3.07
C LEU A 150 -18.59 8.68 -1.60
N SER A 151 -17.53 9.46 -1.37
CA SER A 151 -17.08 9.84 -0.03
C SER A 151 -17.88 11.00 0.56
N GLN A 152 -18.63 11.74 -0.26
CA GLN A 152 -19.40 12.92 0.12
C GLN A 152 -20.89 12.76 -0.19
N THR A 153 -21.48 11.60 0.14
CA THR A 153 -22.87 11.28 -0.26
C THR A 153 -23.92 12.27 0.24
N LYS A 154 -23.62 12.99 1.32
CA LYS A 154 -24.52 14.01 1.90
C LYS A 154 -24.39 15.39 1.27
N ASN A 155 -23.31 15.65 0.53
CA ASN A 155 -23.05 16.93 -0.09
C ASN A 155 -23.35 16.83 -1.60
N CYS A 156 -24.57 17.18 -2.00
CA CYS A 156 -24.96 17.15 -3.40
C CYS A 156 -24.11 18.08 -4.29
N GLN A 157 -23.46 19.11 -3.74
CA GLN A 157 -22.56 19.97 -4.52
C GLN A 157 -21.25 19.28 -4.90
N ALA A 158 -20.88 18.19 -4.22
CA ALA A 158 -19.64 17.45 -4.49
C ALA A 158 -19.62 16.84 -5.90
N VAL A 159 -20.78 16.60 -6.54
CA VAL A 159 -20.81 16.08 -7.91
C VAL A 159 -20.52 17.14 -8.98
N GLN A 160 -20.64 18.43 -8.65
CA GLN A 160 -20.54 19.52 -9.63
C GLN A 160 -19.25 19.51 -10.46
N PRO A 161 -18.06 19.29 -9.88
CA PRO A 161 -16.81 19.28 -10.64
C PRO A 161 -16.76 18.17 -11.69
N HIS A 162 -17.52 17.09 -11.49
CA HIS A 162 -17.50 15.89 -12.32
C HIS A 162 -18.59 15.89 -13.40
N MET A 163 -19.61 16.74 -13.28
CA MET A 163 -20.73 16.82 -14.22
C MET A 163 -20.33 17.06 -15.68
N PRO A 164 -19.36 17.96 -16.00
CA PRO A 164 -18.92 18.17 -17.39
C PRO A 164 -18.27 16.94 -18.04
N LYS A 165 -17.73 16.01 -17.23
CA LYS A 165 -17.17 14.75 -17.72
C LYS A 165 -18.26 13.71 -17.96
N CYS A 166 -19.27 13.67 -17.11
CA CYS A 166 -20.38 12.73 -17.22
C CYS A 166 -21.36 13.09 -18.36
N PHE A 167 -21.53 14.37 -18.67
CA PHE A 167 -22.53 14.85 -19.62
C PHE A 167 -21.97 15.93 -20.54
N ASP A 168 -22.10 15.69 -21.84
CA ASP A 168 -21.81 16.73 -22.83
C ASP A 168 -22.85 17.86 -22.76
N GLY A 169 -22.40 19.10 -22.94
CA GLY A 169 -23.23 20.30 -22.86
C GLY A 169 -23.70 20.72 -21.46
N ILE A 170 -23.36 19.99 -20.39
CA ILE A 170 -23.72 20.37 -19.01
C ILE A 170 -22.48 20.86 -18.27
N ARG A 171 -22.49 22.12 -17.83
CA ARG A 171 -21.39 22.68 -17.01
C ARG A 171 -21.65 22.58 -15.52
N ARG A 172 -22.90 22.82 -15.09
CA ARG A 172 -23.28 22.89 -13.68
C ARG A 172 -24.77 22.58 -13.53
N LEU A 173 -25.16 21.96 -12.42
CA LEU A 173 -26.55 21.78 -12.03
C LEU A 173 -26.95 22.84 -11.00
N ASP A 174 -28.20 23.30 -11.04
CA ASP A 174 -28.76 24.09 -9.95
C ASP A 174 -29.51 23.16 -8.99
N PHE A 175 -29.12 23.18 -7.71
CA PHE A 175 -29.78 22.39 -6.68
C PHE A 175 -30.77 23.32 -6.00
N GLY A 176 -32.06 23.13 -6.25
CA GLY A 176 -33.12 23.86 -5.55
C GLY A 176 -33.04 23.63 -4.03
N ASP A 177 -33.49 24.62 -3.27
CA ASP A 177 -33.49 24.61 -1.80
C ASP A 177 -34.13 23.37 -1.16
#